data_AF-A0A1Q7HFI5-F1
#
_entry.id   AF-A0A1Q7HFI5-F1
#
_cell.length_a   1.000
_cell.length_b   1.000
_cell.length_c   1.000
_cell.angle_alpha   90.00
_cell.angle_beta   90.00
_cell.angle_gamma   90.00
#
_symmetry.space_group_name_H-M   'P 1'
#
loop_
_entity.id
_entity.type
_entity.pdbx_description
1 polymer ?
#
loop_
_entity_poly.entity_id
_entity_poly.type
_entity_poly.pdbx_seq_one_letter_code
_entity_poly.pdbx_strand_id
1 'polypeptide(L)'
;MNLVAFVNHNSYAIAAAIVLAVAGVEIVRRGATWRRIALFAGLAALLTLPPLYVRSGASVVFSADAVDRAIASGRPTLLEVYSDF
;
A
#
# COMPACT_ATOMS: atom_id res chain seq x y z
N MET A 1 16.06 -9.54 -0.53
CA MET A 1 14.84 -9.29 0.26
C MET A 1 14.13 -10.63 0.44
N ASN A 2 13.88 -11.08 1.68
CA ASN A 2 13.16 -12.33 1.95
C ASN A 2 11.69 -12.21 1.48
N LEU A 3 11.05 -13.32 1.08
CA LEU A 3 9.65 -13.38 0.63
C LEU A 3 8.70 -12.69 1.62
N VAL A 4 8.91 -12.91 2.92
CA VAL A 4 8.10 -12.29 3.98
C VAL A 4 8.23 -10.76 3.97
N ALA A 5 9.45 -10.24 3.83
CA ALA A 5 9.70 -8.80 3.73
C ALA A 5 9.11 -8.20 2.45
N PHE A 6 9.13 -8.96 1.35
CA PHE A 6 8.51 -8.55 0.08
C PHE A 6 6.98 -8.47 0.17
N VAL A 7 6.34 -9.49 0.74
CA VAL A 7 4.89 -9.48 0.95
C VAL A 7 4.49 -8.37 1.90
N ASN A 8 5.23 -8.14 2.99
CA ASN A 8 4.90 -7.08 3.95
C ASN A 8 5.03 -5.69 3.32
N HIS A 9 6.12 -5.43 2.60
CA HIS A 9 6.33 -4.15 1.92
C HIS A 9 5.23 -3.85 0.88
N ASN A 10 4.84 -4.88 0.11
CA ASN A 10 3.83 -4.77 -0.93
C ASN A 10 2.40 -5.09 -0.46
N SER A 11 2.17 -5.31 0.84
CA SER A 11 0.90 -5.77 1.41
C SER A 11 -0.29 -4.90 0.98
N TYR A 12 -0.12 -3.58 1.02
CA TYR A 12 -1.12 -2.63 0.54
C TYR A 12 -1.41 -2.78 -0.96
N ALA A 13 -0.38 -2.90 -1.81
CA ALA A 13 -0.55 -3.04 -3.25
C ALA A 13 -1.24 -4.38 -3.61
N ILE A 14 -0.88 -5.45 -2.89
CA ILE A 14 -1.52 -6.76 -3.02
C ILE A 14 -2.98 -6.69 -2.61
N ALA A 15 -3.29 -6.07 -1.46
CA ALA A 15 -4.66 -5.89 -0.99
C ALA A 15 -5.50 -5.05 -1.97
N ALA A 16 -4.96 -3.94 -2.46
CA ALA A 16 -5.61 -3.10 -3.46
C ALA A 16 -5.88 -3.86 -4.76
N ALA A 17 -4.92 -4.66 -5.24
CA ALA A 17 -5.09 -5.49 -6.43
C ALA A 17 -6.22 -6.52 -6.26
N ILE A 18 -6.32 -7.16 -5.09
CA ILE A 18 -7.40 -8.10 -4.79
C ILE A 18 -8.77 -7.40 -4.80
N VAL A 19 -8.88 -6.24 -4.14
CA VAL A 19 -10.12 -5.45 -4.12
C VAL A 19 -10.56 -5.06 -5.53
N LEU A 20 -9.63 -4.58 -6.36
CA LEU A 20 -9.91 -4.22 -7.75
C LEU A 20 -10.29 -5.44 -8.60
N ALA A 21 -9.64 -6.58 -8.40
CA ALA A 21 -10.00 -7.82 -9.10
C ALA A 21 -11.44 -8.25 -8.77
N VAL A 22 -11.80 -8.28 -7.48
CA VAL A 22 -13.16 -8.65 -7.04
C VAL A 22 -14.20 -7.66 -7.57
N ALA A 23 -13.94 -6.35 -7.46
CA ALA A 23 -14.84 -5.33 -7.97
C ALA A 23 -15.01 -5.42 -9.50
N GLY A 24 -13.92 -5.67 -10.24
CA GLY A 24 -13.96 -5.85 -11.69
C GLY A 24 -14.79 -7.07 -12.10
N VAL A 25 -14.61 -8.21 -11.43
CA VAL A 25 -15.41 -9.42 -11.66
C VAL A 25 -16.89 -9.15 -11.41
N GLU A 26 -17.26 -8.48 -10.31
CA GLU A 26 -18.66 -8.16 -10.02
C GLU A 26 -19.29 -7.23 -11.06
N ILE A 27 -18.53 -6.27 -11.61
CA ILE A 27 -19.00 -5.38 -12.67
C ILE A 27 -19.28 -6.17 -13.95
N VAL A 28 -18.39 -7.08 -14.33
CA VAL A 28 -18.59 -7.94 -15.50
C VAL A 28 -19.81 -8.85 -15.29
N ARG A 29 -19.94 -9.48 -14.12
CA ARG A 29 -21.06 -10.39 -13.81
C ARG A 29 -22.43 -9.71 -13.83
N ARG A 30 -22.52 -8.46 -13.35
CA ARG A 30 -23.80 -7.72 -13.23
C ARG A 30 -24.10 -6.82 -14.43
N GLY A 31 -23.21 -6.78 -15.42
CA GLY A 31 -23.28 -5.87 -16.56
C GLY A 31 -22.55 -4.55 -16.32
N ALA A 32 -21.62 -4.23 -17.23
CA ALA A 32 -20.81 -3.03 -17.19
C ALA A 32 -21.61 -1.80 -17.66
N THR A 33 -22.13 -1.03 -16.71
CA THR A 33 -22.74 0.28 -17.00
C THR A 33 -21.72 1.40 -16.79
N TRP A 34 -21.86 2.50 -17.53
CA TRP A 34 -21.00 3.68 -17.41
C TRP A 34 -20.80 4.13 -15.95
N ARG A 35 -21.87 4.16 -15.14
CA ARG A 35 -21.80 4.52 -13.71
C ARG A 35 -20.90 3.56 -12.92
N ARG A 36 -20.97 2.25 -13.19
CA ARG A 36 -20.14 1.25 -12.50
C ARG A 36 -18.67 1.34 -12.93
N ILE A 37 -18.42 1.61 -14.21
CA ILE A 37 -17.07 1.84 -14.72
C ILE A 37 -16.47 3.11 -14.11
N ALA A 38 -17.24 4.21 -14.02
CA ALA A 38 -16.79 5.44 -13.38
C ALA A 38 -16.48 5.25 -11.88
N LEU A 39 -17.34 4.52 -11.16
CA LEU A 39 -17.10 4.17 -9.76
C LEU A 39 -15.85 3.30 -9.59
N PHE A 40 -15.64 2.34 -10.47
CA PHE A 40 -14.45 1.49 -10.48
C PHE A 40 -13.18 2.29 -10.74
N ALA A 41 -13.20 3.17 -11.74
CA ALA A 41 -12.08 4.05 -12.04
C ALA A 41 -11.76 4.98 -10.86
N GLY A 42 -12.79 5.53 -10.20
CA GLY A 42 -12.62 6.32 -8.97
C GLY A 42 -12.01 5.51 -7.83
N LEU A 43 -12.46 4.28 -7.61
CA LEU A 43 -11.90 3.37 -6.61
C LEU A 43 -10.44 3.01 -6.92
N ALA A 44 -10.13 2.72 -8.18
CA ALA A 44 -8.76 2.45 -8.62
C ALA A 44 -7.85 3.66 -8.40
N ALA A 45 -8.31 4.87 -8.72
CA ALA A 45 -7.57 6.10 -8.47
C ALA A 45 -7.34 6.31 -6.96
N LEU A 46 -8.37 6.11 -6.14
CA LEU A 46 -8.26 6.26 -4.68
C LEU A 46 -7.29 5.26 -4.04
N LEU A 47 -7.17 4.06 -4.59
CA LEU A 47 -6.25 3.03 -4.08
C LEU A 47 -4.83 3.16 -4.63
N THR A 48 -4.64 3.75 -5.81
CA THR A 48 -3.32 3.84 -6.46
C THR A 48 -2.61 5.17 -6.21
N LEU A 49 -3.35 6.27 -6.02
CA LEU A 49 -2.77 7.60 -5.82
C LEU A 49 -2.11 7.80 -4.44
N PRO A 50 -2.70 7.39 -3.30
CA PRO A 50 -2.10 7.65 -1.99
C PRO A 50 -0.69 7.07 -1.81
N PRO A 51 -0.37 5.85 -2.28
CA PRO A 51 1.00 5.34 -2.27
C PRO A 51 2.02 6.24 -2.95
N LEU A 52 1.64 6.93 -4.04
CA LEU A 52 2.53 7.83 -4.78
C LEU A 52 2.90 9.08 -3.97
N TYR A 53 1.97 9.57 -3.13
CA TYR A 53 2.17 10.79 -2.34
C TYR A 53 2.66 10.55 -0.91
N VAL A 54 2.35 9.38 -0.32
CA VAL A 54 2.57 9.11 1.10
C VAL A 54 3.66 8.07 1.35
N ARG A 55 3.93 7.16 0.41
CA ARG A 55 4.66 5.90 0.67
C ARG A 55 6.04 5.86 0.02
N SER A 56 6.92 6.80 0.38
CA SER A 56 8.37 6.58 0.21
C SER A 56 9.07 6.64 1.56
N GLY A 57 9.08 5.51 2.27
CA GLY A 57 9.82 5.33 3.52
C GLY A 57 10.05 3.83 3.76
N ALA A 58 11.28 3.46 4.13
CA ALA A 58 11.64 2.08 4.42
C ALA A 58 10.77 1.55 5.57
N SER A 59 10.11 0.40 5.36
CA SER A 59 9.16 -0.18 6.32
C SER A 59 9.83 -0.99 7.43
N VAL A 60 11.14 -1.21 7.34
CA VAL A 60 11.95 -1.88 8.36
C VAL A 60 13.33 -1.24 8.37
N VAL A 61 13.81 -0.86 9.54
CA VAL A 61 15.09 -0.20 9.73
C VAL A 61 15.89 -0.97 10.77
N PHE A 62 17.00 -1.57 10.35
CA PHE A 62 17.81 -2.48 11.19
C PHE A 62 19.01 -1.79 11.87
N SER A 63 19.13 -0.46 11.77
CA SER A 63 20.22 0.30 12.40
C SER A 63 19.77 1.66 12.91
N ALA A 64 20.36 2.10 14.04
CA ALA A 64 20.08 3.40 14.64
C ALA A 64 20.30 4.56 13.65
N ASP A 65 21.39 4.53 12.88
CA ASP A 65 21.70 5.56 11.86
C ASP A 65 20.65 5.67 10.75
N ALA A 66 19.90 4.61 10.48
CA ALA A 66 18.84 4.64 9.49
C ALA A 66 17.50 5.11 10.09
N VAL A 67 17.32 4.97 11.41
CA VAL A 67 16.19 5.56 12.15
C VAL A 67 16.36 7.07 12.20
N ASP A 68 17.56 7.56 12.53
CA ASP A 68 17.85 9.00 12.58
C ASP A 68 17.63 9.68 11.22
N ARG A 69 18.05 9.02 10.13
CA ARG A 69 17.80 9.53 8.77
C ARG A 69 16.32 9.50 8.38
N ALA A 70 15.55 8.53 8.86
CA ALA A 70 14.11 8.47 8.62
C ALA A 70 13.37 9.58 9.39
N ILE A 71 13.74 9.84 10.64
CA ILE A 71 13.17 10.91 11.48
C ILE A 71 13.56 12.30 10.93
N ALA A 72 14.81 12.48 10.51
CA ALA A 72 15.30 13.73 9.94
C ALA A 72 14.63 14.12 8.62
N SER A 73 13.90 13.19 7.96
CA SER A 73 13.17 13.47 6.72
C SER A 73 11.95 14.37 6.89
N GLY A 74 11.55 14.70 8.13
CA GLY A 74 10.40 15.55 8.44
C GLY A 74 9.05 14.90 8.14
N ARG A 75 9.04 13.60 7.80
CA ARG A 75 7.81 12.84 7.56
C ARG A 75 7.31 12.18 8.83
N PRO A 76 5.99 12.16 9.08
CA PRO A 76 5.41 11.42 10.20
C PRO A 76 5.84 9.95 10.11
N THR A 77 6.61 9.49 11.10
CA THR A 77 7.21 8.15 11.10
C THR A 77 6.71 7.40 12.34
N LEU A 78 6.08 6.25 12.13
CA LEU A 78 5.71 5.32 13.21
C LEU A 78 6.88 4.37 13.45
N LEU A 79 7.47 4.41 14.64
CA LEU A 79 8.55 3.49 15.04
C LEU A 79 7.96 2.37 15.90
N GLU A 80 8.12 1.13 15.46
CA GLU A 80 7.71 -0.05 16.22
C GLU A 80 8.97 -0.86 16.55
N VAL A 81 9.28 -0.97 17.85
CA VAL A 81 10.51 -1.62 18.34
C VAL A 81 10.16 -3.05 18.77
N TYR A 82 10.72 -4.03 18.07
CA TYR A 82 10.61 -5.45 18.41
C TYR A 82 11.91 -5.91 19.06
N SER A 83 11.79 -6.65 20.18
CA SER A 83 12.89 -7.33 20.86
C SER A 83 12.59 -8.82 20.88
N ASP A 84 13.50 -9.64 20.33
CA ASP A 84 13.43 -11.11 20.39
C ASP A 84 14.15 -11.68 21.64
N PHE A 85 14.47 -10.83 22.62
CA PHE A 85 15.04 -11.21 23.93
C PHE A 85 13.96 -11.38 25.00
#